data_AF-A0A2G9TC20-F1
#
_entry.id   AF-A0A2G9TC20-F1
#
_cell.length_a   1.000
_cell.length_b   1.000
_cell.length_c   1.000
_cell.angle_alpha   90.00
_cell.angle_beta   90.00
_cell.angle_gamma   90.00
#
_symmetry.space_group_name_H-M   'P 1'
#
loop_
_entity.id
_entity.type
_entity.pdbx_description
1 polymer ?
#
loop_
_entity_poly.entity_id
_entity_poly.type
_entity_poly.pdbx_seq_one_letter_code
_entity_poly.pdbx_strand_id
1 'polypeptide(L)'
;PCMSCPQLAVVPLLTGYRNGFITLLTSTNGRCKTIELTCEGSSPDDQLALVISGTVFEQGVGSLETNLTCNDMMTWTTPSGYAVPLVSCGIRIGMYRVYSGNYVLIIDDYHICSYDSVVYHW
;
A
#
# COMPACT_ATOMS: atom_id res chain seq x y z
N PRO A 1 -12.20 -17.22 -16.61
CA PRO A 1 -11.50 -16.65 -17.80
C PRO A 1 -10.70 -15.40 -17.42
N CYS A 2 -9.46 -15.26 -17.93
CA CYS A 2 -8.56 -14.15 -17.58
C CYS A 2 -8.92 -12.75 -18.11
N MET A 3 -10.15 -12.59 -18.63
CA MET A 3 -10.75 -11.30 -19.00
C MET A 3 -11.80 -10.83 -17.97
N SER A 4 -12.15 -11.69 -17.01
CA SER A 4 -13.30 -11.52 -16.12
C SER A 4 -12.91 -11.19 -14.67
N CYS A 5 -11.68 -10.72 -14.42
CA CYS A 5 -11.33 -10.28 -13.08
C CYS A 5 -12.23 -9.12 -12.61
N PRO A 6 -12.58 -9.11 -11.31
CA PRO A 6 -13.34 -8.01 -10.73
C PRO A 6 -12.53 -6.70 -10.80
N GLN A 7 -13.20 -5.58 -10.57
CA GLN A 7 -12.49 -4.32 -10.33
C GLN A 7 -11.56 -4.50 -9.13
N LEU A 8 -10.29 -4.11 -9.28
CA LEU A 8 -9.32 -4.19 -8.20
C LEU A 8 -9.75 -3.26 -7.06
N ALA A 9 -9.82 -3.79 -5.84
CA ALA A 9 -10.17 -3.00 -4.67
C ALA A 9 -9.00 -2.11 -4.26
N VAL A 10 -9.25 -0.80 -4.17
CA VAL A 10 -8.34 0.18 -3.61
C VAL A 10 -8.87 0.59 -2.25
N VAL A 11 -8.08 0.40 -1.20
CA VAL A 11 -8.49 0.71 0.18
C VAL A 11 -7.50 1.66 0.84
N PRO A 12 -7.95 2.55 1.74
CA PRO A 12 -7.05 3.44 2.45
C PRO A 12 -6.25 2.68 3.52
N LEU A 13 -5.05 3.18 3.81
CA LEU A 13 -4.29 2.82 5.00
C LEU A 13 -4.78 3.69 6.17
N LEU A 14 -4.99 3.05 7.32
CA LEU A 14 -5.54 3.69 8.52
C LEU A 14 -4.47 4.05 9.56
N THR A 15 -3.29 3.46 9.48
CA THR A 15 -2.20 3.68 10.44
C THR A 15 -0.84 3.63 9.74
N GLY A 16 0.12 4.39 10.25
CA GLY A 16 1.52 4.36 9.82
C GLY A 16 1.82 4.94 8.44
N TYR A 17 0.80 5.32 7.68
CA TYR A 17 0.91 5.97 6.38
C TYR A 17 -0.17 7.03 6.20
N ARG A 18 0.14 8.08 5.45
CA ARG A 18 -0.86 8.93 4.81
C ARG A 18 -1.26 8.28 3.48
N ASN A 19 -2.51 8.39 3.08
CA ASN A 19 -2.94 7.85 1.79
C ASN A 19 -2.29 8.63 0.64
N GLY A 20 -1.60 7.90 -0.24
CA GLY A 20 -1.16 8.39 -1.53
C GLY A 20 -2.25 8.24 -2.60
N PHE A 21 -1.89 8.52 -3.84
CA PHE A 21 -2.79 8.40 -4.98
C PHE A 21 -2.56 7.08 -5.70
N ILE A 22 -3.64 6.42 -6.13
CA ILE A 22 -3.57 5.24 -6.99
C ILE A 22 -4.24 5.54 -8.32
N THR A 23 -3.51 5.31 -9.41
CA THR A 23 -4.04 5.28 -10.76
C THR A 23 -4.01 3.85 -11.28
N LEU A 24 -5.13 3.39 -11.86
CA LEU A 24 -5.24 2.05 -12.45
C LEU A 24 -5.57 2.19 -13.94
N LEU A 25 -4.58 1.99 -14.81
CA LEU A 25 -4.79 1.94 -16.25
C LEU A 25 -5.06 0.50 -16.68
N THR A 26 -6.31 0.21 -17.00
CA THR A 26 -6.71 -1.13 -17.45
C THR A 26 -6.49 -1.29 -18.95
N SER A 27 -5.87 -2.40 -19.36
CA SER A 27 -5.63 -2.75 -20.76
C SER A 27 -5.76 -4.27 -20.99
N THR A 28 -5.28 -4.74 -22.14
CA THR A 28 -5.12 -6.16 -22.48
C THR A 28 -3.75 -6.37 -23.11
N ASN A 29 -3.09 -7.48 -22.77
CA ASN A 29 -1.85 -7.90 -23.44
C ASN A 29 -2.11 -8.74 -24.70
N GLY A 30 -3.32 -8.67 -25.26
CA GLY A 30 -3.80 -9.50 -26.37
C GLY A 30 -4.38 -10.85 -25.94
N ARG A 31 -4.23 -11.23 -24.67
CA ARG A 31 -4.76 -12.49 -24.12
C ARG A 31 -5.56 -12.29 -22.84
N CYS A 32 -5.01 -11.57 -21.89
CA CYS A 32 -5.59 -11.36 -20.56
C CYS A 32 -5.69 -9.88 -20.23
N LYS A 33 -6.65 -9.54 -19.38
CA LYS A 33 -6.81 -8.19 -18.86
C LYS A 33 -5.60 -7.84 -18.00
N THR A 34 -5.07 -6.65 -18.18
CA THR A 34 -3.93 -6.13 -17.41
C THR A 34 -4.29 -4.81 -16.74
N ILE A 35 -3.55 -4.47 -15.68
CA ILE A 35 -3.58 -3.17 -15.04
C ILE A 35 -2.15 -2.69 -14.92
N GLU A 36 -1.88 -1.49 -15.41
CA GLU A 36 -0.72 -0.70 -15.00
C GLU A 36 -1.16 0.13 -13.78
N LEU A 37 -0.59 -0.19 -12.63
CA LEU A 37 -0.87 0.46 -11.35
C LEU A 37 0.24 1.45 -11.07
N THR A 38 -0.15 2.69 -10.82
CA THR A 38 0.76 3.75 -10.38
C THR A 38 0.36 4.19 -8.97
N CYS A 39 1.33 4.23 -8.05
CA CYS A 39 1.20 4.73 -6.68
C CYS A 39 2.06 5.98 -6.53
N GLU A 40 1.42 7.11 -6.20
CA GLU A 40 2.06 8.43 -6.22
C GLU A 40 1.91 9.17 -4.89
N GLY A 41 2.94 9.94 -4.58
CA GLY A 41 2.94 10.91 -3.49
C GLY A 41 2.24 12.22 -3.86
N SER A 42 2.14 13.11 -2.88
CA SER A 42 1.78 14.52 -3.10
C SER A 42 2.99 15.37 -3.51
N SER A 43 4.20 14.88 -3.22
CA SER A 43 5.49 15.51 -3.54
C SER A 43 6.41 14.49 -4.21
N PRO A 44 7.32 14.91 -5.12
CA PRO A 44 8.32 14.03 -5.71
C PRO A 44 9.29 13.41 -4.69
N ASP A 45 9.40 13.97 -3.48
CA ASP A 45 10.28 13.46 -2.41
C ASP A 45 9.54 12.55 -1.41
N ASP A 46 8.24 12.31 -1.60
CA ASP A 46 7.46 11.48 -0.68
C ASP A 46 7.95 10.03 -0.73
N GLN A 47 8.27 9.47 0.45
CA GLN A 47 8.58 8.04 0.57
C GLN A 47 7.29 7.23 0.46
N LEU A 48 7.23 6.29 -0.48
CA LEU A 48 6.03 5.54 -0.79
C LEU A 48 6.16 4.07 -0.39
N ALA A 49 5.01 3.47 -0.10
CA ALA A 49 4.81 2.04 0.02
C ALA A 49 3.58 1.62 -0.78
N LEU A 50 3.76 0.69 -1.71
CA LEU A 50 2.68 -0.08 -2.29
C LEU A 50 2.38 -1.25 -1.36
N VAL A 51 1.16 -1.30 -0.83
CA VAL A 51 0.73 -2.31 0.13
C VAL A 51 -0.27 -3.23 -0.55
N ILE A 52 -0.02 -4.54 -0.48
CA ILE A 52 -0.93 -5.58 -0.98
C ILE A 52 -1.45 -6.36 0.23
N SER A 53 -2.77 -6.39 0.42
CA SER A 53 -3.41 -7.13 1.53
C SER A 53 -2.81 -6.79 2.91
N GLY A 54 -2.48 -5.52 3.15
CA GLY A 54 -1.90 -5.06 4.42
C GLY A 54 -0.40 -5.30 4.59
N THR A 55 0.27 -5.93 3.62
CA THR A 55 1.74 -6.13 3.64
C THR A 55 2.42 -5.20 2.65
N VAL A 56 3.50 -4.55 3.07
CA VAL A 56 4.34 -3.74 2.16
C VAL A 56 4.91 -4.66 1.09
N PHE A 57 4.52 -4.42 -0.15
CA PHE A 57 4.97 -5.18 -1.31
C PHE A 57 6.18 -4.50 -1.95
N GLU A 58 6.08 -3.20 -2.20
CA GLU A 58 7.18 -2.39 -2.73
C GLU A 58 7.27 -1.03 -2.05
N GLN A 59 8.45 -0.41 -2.13
CA GLN A 59 8.73 0.92 -1.61
C GLN A 59 9.51 1.74 -2.64
N GLY A 60 9.31 3.05 -2.63
CA GLY A 60 9.92 3.97 -3.59
C GLY A 60 9.82 5.42 -3.14
N VAL A 61 10.06 6.34 -4.07
CA VAL A 61 10.03 7.78 -3.80
C VAL A 61 9.33 8.49 -4.95
N GLY A 62 8.38 9.38 -4.64
CA GLY A 62 7.63 10.18 -5.60
C GLY A 62 6.56 9.40 -6.36
N SER A 63 6.96 8.33 -7.08
CA SER A 63 6.05 7.45 -7.83
C SER A 63 6.60 6.01 -7.90
N LEU A 64 5.68 5.04 -7.93
CA LEU A 64 5.92 3.60 -8.06
C LEU A 64 4.98 3.03 -9.11
N GLU A 65 5.47 2.15 -9.97
CA GLU A 65 4.67 1.49 -11.01
C GLU A 65 4.79 -0.02 -10.91
N THR A 66 3.67 -0.73 -11.03
CA THR A 66 3.66 -2.19 -11.17
C THR A 66 2.57 -2.63 -12.15
N ASN A 67 2.82 -3.74 -12.83
CA ASN A 67 1.85 -4.36 -13.72
C ASN A 67 1.17 -5.55 -13.05
N LEU A 68 -0.15 -5.62 -13.16
CA LEU A 68 -0.96 -6.74 -12.73
C LEU A 68 -1.59 -7.42 -13.94
N THR A 69 -1.64 -8.75 -13.91
CA THR A 69 -2.31 -9.55 -14.94
C THR A 69 -3.43 -10.36 -14.30
N CYS A 70 -4.62 -10.32 -14.89
CA CYS A 70 -5.71 -11.20 -14.54
C CYS A 70 -5.38 -12.62 -14.98
N ASN A 71 -5.53 -13.61 -14.10
CA ASN A 71 -5.31 -15.01 -14.44
C ASN A 71 -6.62 -15.76 -14.73
N ASP A 72 -6.54 -17.02 -15.14
CA ASP A 72 -7.72 -17.82 -15.50
C ASP A 72 -8.64 -18.14 -14.31
N MET A 73 -8.12 -18.02 -13.08
CA MET A 73 -8.88 -18.09 -11.83
C MET A 73 -9.56 -16.77 -11.46
N MET A 74 -9.59 -15.78 -12.37
CA MET A 74 -10.21 -14.47 -12.17
C MET A 74 -9.59 -13.69 -10.99
N THR A 75 -8.29 -13.90 -10.78
CA THR A 75 -7.50 -13.23 -9.73
C THR A 75 -6.44 -12.35 -10.36
N TRP A 76 -6.28 -11.13 -9.84
CA TRP A 76 -5.16 -10.26 -10.21
C TRP A 76 -3.86 -10.80 -9.64
N THR A 77 -2.81 -10.80 -10.45
CA THR A 77 -1.50 -11.30 -10.05
C THR A 77 -0.37 -10.36 -10.44
N THR A 78 0.65 -10.25 -9.60
CA THR A 78 1.92 -9.59 -9.93
C THR A 78 2.69 -10.41 -10.99
N PRO A 79 3.75 -9.86 -11.61
CA PRO A 79 4.57 -10.63 -12.56
C PRO A 79 5.25 -11.85 -11.93
N SER A 80 5.49 -11.81 -10.61
CA SER A 80 6.01 -12.91 -9.79
C SER A 80 4.94 -13.91 -9.35
N GLY A 81 3.66 -13.69 -9.69
CA GLY A 81 2.56 -14.61 -9.43
C GLY A 81 1.84 -14.42 -8.08
N TYR A 82 2.15 -13.37 -7.31
CA TYR A 82 1.44 -13.09 -6.06
C TYR A 82 0.02 -12.62 -6.35
N ALA A 83 -0.96 -13.18 -5.64
CA ALA A 83 -2.35 -12.77 -5.75
C ALA A 83 -2.58 -11.38 -5.11
N VAL A 84 -3.35 -10.54 -5.80
CA VAL A 84 -3.60 -9.15 -5.43
C VAL A 84 -5.10 -8.92 -5.28
N PRO A 85 -5.68 -9.22 -4.10
CA PRO A 85 -7.11 -9.02 -3.87
C PRO A 85 -7.45 -7.53 -3.65
N LEU A 86 -6.54 -6.79 -3.03
CA LEU A 86 -6.67 -5.35 -2.77
C LEU A 86 -5.30 -4.69 -2.67
N VAL A 87 -5.27 -3.39 -2.96
CA VAL A 87 -4.07 -2.56 -2.93
C VAL A 87 -4.31 -1.27 -2.14
N SER A 88 -3.23 -0.72 -1.61
CA SER A 88 -3.17 0.61 -1.02
C SER A 88 -1.86 1.30 -1.38
N CYS A 89 -1.88 2.62 -1.51
CA CYS A 89 -0.69 3.45 -1.68
C CYS A 89 -0.51 4.30 -0.43
N GLY A 90 0.64 4.17 0.22
CA GLY A 90 0.96 4.88 1.45
C GLY A 90 2.14 5.82 1.25
N ILE A 91 1.98 7.08 1.63
CA ILE A 91 3.08 8.01 1.88
C ILE A 91 3.54 7.79 3.32
N ARG A 92 4.81 7.42 3.50
CA ARG A 92 5.40 7.15 4.81
C ARG A 92 5.43 8.44 5.62
N ILE A 93 4.82 8.40 6.80
CA ILE A 93 4.82 9.52 7.74
C ILE A 93 6.05 9.45 8.64
N GLY A 94 6.57 10.62 9.02
CA GLY A 94 7.58 10.71 10.07
C GLY A 94 6.95 10.25 11.39
N MET A 95 7.40 9.13 11.92
CA MET A 95 6.99 8.70 13.27
C MET A 95 7.91 9.34 14.30
N TYR A 96 7.34 10.20 15.14
CA TYR A 96 8.04 10.76 16.29
C TYR A 96 7.78 9.89 17.52
N ARG A 97 8.86 9.51 18.20
CA ARG A 97 8.77 8.93 19.53
C ARG A 97 8.90 10.04 20.55
N VAL A 98 7.83 10.29 21.31
CA VAL A 98 7.84 11.22 22.43
C VAL A 98 7.90 10.41 23.72
N TYR A 99 8.86 10.73 24.56
CA TYR A 99 9.09 10.07 25.84
C TYR A 99 8.57 10.98 26.97
N SER A 100 7.70 10.45 27.83
CA SER A 100 7.20 11.16 29.02
C SER A 100 7.20 10.20 30.21
N GLY A 101 8.22 10.31 31.07
CA GLY A 101 8.45 9.32 32.13
C GLY A 101 8.64 7.90 31.55
N ASN A 102 7.82 6.94 31.99
CA ASN A 102 7.84 5.55 31.51
C ASN A 102 6.96 5.32 30.28
N TYR A 103 6.32 6.36 29.73
CA TYR A 103 5.45 6.24 28.57
C TYR A 103 6.21 6.62 27.29
N VAL A 104 5.98 5.83 26.23
CA VAL A 104 6.40 6.15 24.86
C VAL A 104 5.15 6.39 24.05
N LEU A 105 5.01 7.62 23.54
CA LEU A 105 3.96 7.98 22.60
C LEU A 105 4.55 7.93 21.19
N ILE A 106 3.86 7.24 20.28
CA ILE A 106 4.17 7.27 18.85
C ILE A 106 3.21 8.27 18.22
N ILE A 107 3.77 9.35 17.70
CA ILE A 107 3.02 10.45 17.09
C ILE A 107 3.35 10.44 15.60
N ASP A 108 2.34 10.57 14.76
CA ASP A 108 2.53 10.89 13.36
C ASP A 108 2.08 12.34 13.07
N ASP A 109 2.38 12.85 11.87
CA ASP A 109 2.11 14.24 11.50
C ASP A 109 0.61 14.64 11.56
N TYR A 110 -0.32 13.68 11.68
CA TYR A 110 -1.78 13.93 11.60
C TYR A 110 -2.63 13.27 12.72
N HIS A 111 -2.13 12.25 13.44
CA HIS A 111 -2.85 11.49 14.45
C HIS A 111 -1.97 11.10 15.65
N ILE A 112 -2.60 11.06 16.83
CA ILE A 112 -2.02 10.41 18.02
C ILE A 112 -2.37 8.92 17.93
N CYS A 113 -1.42 8.07 17.53
CA CYS A 113 -1.57 6.63 17.66
C CYS A 113 -1.26 6.24 19.12
N SER A 114 -2.24 6.36 20.03
CA SER A 114 -2.06 5.84 21.39
C SER A 114 -2.15 4.31 21.38
N TYR A 115 -1.07 3.62 21.76
CA TYR A 115 -1.14 2.24 22.22
C TYR A 115 -0.55 2.12 23.62
N ASP A 116 -1.24 1.34 24.44
CA ASP A 116 -1.11 1.24 25.89
C ASP A 116 0.08 0.35 26.31
N SER A 117 0.71 0.74 27.44
CA SER A 117 1.71 0.03 28.27
C SER A 117 2.83 -0.79 27.58
N VAL A 118 4.07 -0.42 27.88
CA VAL A 118 5.24 -1.29 27.69
C VAL A 118 5.07 -2.53 28.58
N VAL A 119 4.67 -3.67 28.01
CA VAL A 119 4.77 -4.96 28.70
C VAL A 119 6.24 -5.37 28.65
N TYR A 120 6.96 -5.16 29.75
CA TYR A 120 8.28 -5.77 29.94
C TYR A 120 8.12 -7.29 29.86
N HIS A 121 8.74 -7.93 28.88
CA HIS A 121 9.05 -9.36 28.96
C HIS A 121 10.47 -9.48 29.54
N TRP A 122 10.55 -10.30 30.58
CA TRP A 122 11.63 -10.52 31.54
C TRP A 122 13.00 -10.79 30.93
#